data_AF-A0A7S4EYT3-F1
#
_entry.id   AF-A0A7S4EYT3-F1
#
_cell.length_a   1.000
_cell.length_b   1.000
_cell.length_c   1.000
_cell.angle_alpha   90.00
_cell.angle_beta   90.00
_cell.angle_gamma   90.00
#
_symmetry.space_group_name_H-M   'P 1'
#
loop_
_entity.id
_entity.type
_entity.pdbx_description
1 polymer ?
#
loop_
_entity_poly.entity_id
_entity_poly.type
_entity_poly.pdbx_seq_one_letter_code
_entity_poly.pdbx_strand_id
1 'polypeptide(L)'
;MSRYGTRGGNKPEPSARTSLLRSEKMCMLQLIVQGDAAALTVEELGESGSLMFVDLNDGVSLFRRNFMREMKRCDVMERHLRYIREQVVASGLRAVPASDYEEGRAPSVNELEALLEEGEKDLRQTLSSQKELLCNYNHLIELSHVLQKCEDIFSEAKAAELAVVPPSLSCGSHLDSQGSGLSPAPPVWRTPSLDEAA
;
A
#
# COMPACT_ATOMS: atom_id res chain seq x y z
N MET A 1 -30.80 53.16 -18.44
CA MET A 1 -31.60 52.93 -17.22
C MET A 1 -32.96 52.37 -17.63
N SER A 2 -33.08 51.04 -17.79
CA SER A 2 -34.35 50.40 -18.12
C SER A 2 -34.94 49.81 -16.84
N ARG A 3 -36.18 50.21 -16.52
CA ARG A 3 -36.89 49.84 -15.29
C ARG A 3 -37.53 48.47 -15.52
N TYR A 4 -37.13 47.45 -14.76
CA TYR A 4 -37.95 46.26 -14.58
C TYR A 4 -38.94 46.52 -13.45
N GLY A 5 -40.20 46.69 -13.85
CA GLY A 5 -41.34 46.74 -12.95
C GLY A 5 -41.73 45.32 -12.50
N THR A 6 -42.00 45.22 -11.20
CA THR A 6 -42.56 44.09 -10.47
C THR A 6 -43.97 43.72 -10.95
N ARG A 7 -44.25 42.43 -11.19
CA ARG A 7 -45.59 41.85 -10.95
C ARG A 7 -45.60 40.32 -11.03
N GLY A 8 -46.21 39.68 -10.03
CA GLY A 8 -46.74 38.33 -10.13
C GLY A 8 -46.03 37.31 -9.26
N GLY A 9 -46.37 37.30 -7.97
CA GLY A 9 -46.10 36.15 -7.11
C GLY A 9 -46.85 34.93 -7.63
N ASN A 10 -46.12 33.96 -8.18
CA ASN A 10 -46.46 32.56 -8.07
C ASN A 10 -45.58 32.00 -6.96
N LYS A 11 -46.11 31.96 -5.74
CA LYS A 11 -45.62 30.98 -4.75
C LYS A 11 -45.88 29.62 -5.39
N PRO A 12 -44.87 28.75 -5.58
CA PRO A 12 -45.15 27.37 -5.97
C PRO A 12 -45.95 26.75 -4.82
N GLU A 13 -47.24 26.55 -5.06
CA GLU A 13 -48.08 25.66 -4.26
C GLU A 13 -47.36 24.30 -4.14
N PRO A 14 -47.20 23.72 -2.94
CA PRO A 14 -46.69 22.37 -2.79
C PRO A 14 -47.80 21.38 -3.19
N SER A 15 -48.08 21.31 -4.49
CA SER A 15 -49.20 20.57 -5.06
C SER A 15 -48.73 19.24 -5.67
N ALA A 16 -49.29 18.18 -5.11
CA ALA A 16 -49.50 16.85 -5.68
C ALA A 16 -48.27 15.97 -5.92
N ARG A 17 -48.01 15.13 -4.92
CA ARG A 17 -47.15 13.95 -4.99
C ARG A 17 -47.53 13.05 -6.17
N THR A 18 -46.55 12.84 -7.05
CA THR A 18 -46.29 11.66 -7.90
C THR A 18 -47.50 10.89 -8.45
N SER A 19 -47.75 11.08 -9.75
CA SER A 19 -48.44 10.08 -10.58
C SER A 19 -47.40 9.05 -11.04
N LEU A 20 -47.53 7.78 -10.64
CA LEU A 20 -46.65 6.69 -11.11
C LEU A 20 -46.75 6.46 -12.64
N LEU A 21 -47.75 7.03 -13.30
CA LEU A 21 -48.07 6.74 -14.71
C LEU A 21 -47.51 7.79 -15.68
N ARG A 22 -46.93 8.89 -15.20
CA ARG A 22 -46.41 9.98 -16.04
C ARG A 22 -45.16 10.59 -15.42
N SER A 23 -44.24 11.04 -16.26
CA SER A 23 -43.05 11.78 -15.82
C SER A 23 -43.42 13.04 -15.05
N GLU A 24 -42.58 13.38 -14.07
CA GLU A 24 -42.70 14.63 -13.34
C GLU A 24 -42.41 15.83 -14.24
N LYS A 25 -42.99 16.98 -13.89
CA LYS A 25 -42.78 18.22 -14.66
C LYS A 25 -41.35 18.71 -14.46
N MET A 26 -40.61 18.82 -15.56
CA MET A 26 -39.24 19.33 -15.57
C MET A 26 -39.22 20.80 -16.02
N CYS A 27 -38.27 21.57 -15.51
CA CYS A 27 -37.98 22.93 -15.98
C CYS A 27 -36.49 23.09 -16.27
N MET A 28 -36.15 23.92 -17.26
CA MET A 28 -34.78 24.27 -17.56
C MET A 28 -34.44 25.58 -16.85
N LEU A 29 -33.34 25.57 -16.10
CA LEU A 29 -32.85 26.73 -15.35
C LEU A 29 -31.49 27.14 -15.91
N GLN A 30 -31.23 28.44 -15.93
CA GLN A 30 -29.91 28.99 -16.23
C GLN A 30 -29.26 29.45 -14.93
N LEU A 31 -28.19 28.76 -14.53
CA LEU A 31 -27.42 29.08 -13.33
C LEU A 31 -26.22 29.96 -13.70
N ILE A 32 -26.08 31.10 -13.03
CA ILE A 32 -24.93 32.00 -13.19
C ILE A 32 -24.21 32.07 -11.85
N VAL A 33 -22.98 31.59 -11.81
CA VAL A 33 -22.17 31.51 -10.57
C VAL A 33 -20.84 32.22 -10.80
N GLN A 34 -20.33 32.86 -9.75
CA GLN A 34 -18.96 33.38 -9.73
C GLN A 34 -17.95 32.23 -9.61
N GLY A 35 -16.80 32.34 -10.28
CA GLY A 35 -15.80 31.26 -10.33
C GLY A 35 -15.35 30.77 -8.95
N ASP A 36 -15.16 31.69 -8.00
CA ASP A 36 -14.67 31.37 -6.66
C ASP A 36 -15.71 30.63 -5.79
N ALA A 37 -16.99 30.82 -6.08
CA ALA A 37 -18.10 30.14 -5.38
C ALA A 37 -18.59 28.88 -6.12
N ALA A 38 -18.03 28.57 -7.30
CA ALA A 38 -18.51 27.48 -8.14
C ALA A 38 -18.34 26.10 -7.47
N ALA A 39 -17.24 25.87 -6.76
CA ALA A 39 -16.99 24.59 -6.10
C ALA A 39 -18.02 24.28 -5.01
N LEU A 40 -18.22 25.22 -4.08
CA LEU A 40 -19.18 25.09 -2.97
C LEU A 40 -20.62 24.97 -3.47
N THR A 41 -21.01 25.78 -4.47
CA THR A 41 -22.36 25.70 -5.03
C THR A 41 -22.61 24.37 -5.72
N VAL A 42 -21.65 23.82 -6.46
CA VAL A 42 -21.81 22.49 -7.09
C VAL A 42 -21.87 21.38 -6.03
N GLU A 43 -21.14 21.51 -4.93
CA GLU A 43 -21.20 20.59 -3.78
C GLU A 43 -22.60 20.59 -3.14
N GLU A 44 -23.12 21.76 -2.74
CA GLU A 44 -24.47 21.88 -2.17
C GLU A 44 -25.58 21.40 -3.14
N LEU A 45 -25.45 21.71 -4.42
CA LEU A 45 -26.38 21.25 -5.44
C LEU A 45 -26.27 19.73 -5.69
N GLY A 46 -25.08 19.17 -5.55
CA GLY A 46 -24.82 17.74 -5.62
C GLY A 46 -25.50 16.97 -4.49
N GLU A 47 -25.44 17.50 -3.27
CA GLU A 47 -26.15 16.94 -2.11
C GLU A 47 -27.68 16.99 -2.27
N SER A 48 -28.20 18.04 -2.90
CA SER A 48 -29.65 18.17 -3.17
C SER A 48 -30.18 17.14 -4.16
N GLY A 49 -29.34 16.63 -5.08
CA GLY A 49 -29.68 15.54 -6.00
C GLY A 49 -30.84 15.79 -6.97
N SER A 50 -31.29 17.04 -7.11
CA SER A 50 -32.52 17.41 -7.83
C SER A 50 -32.29 18.06 -9.20
N LEU A 51 -31.04 18.08 -9.67
CA LEU A 51 -30.63 18.77 -10.89
C LEU A 51 -29.92 17.82 -11.85
N MET A 52 -30.09 18.07 -13.15
CA MET A 52 -29.36 17.40 -14.21
C MET A 52 -28.63 18.46 -15.04
N PHE A 53 -27.30 18.40 -15.06
CA PHE A 53 -26.48 19.30 -15.86
C PHE A 53 -26.50 18.88 -17.34
N VAL A 54 -26.53 19.88 -18.22
CA VAL A 54 -26.41 19.70 -19.66
C VAL A 54 -25.05 20.24 -20.09
N ASP A 55 -24.29 19.48 -20.88
CA ASP A 55 -23.01 19.94 -21.40
C ASP A 55 -23.23 21.06 -22.44
N LEU A 56 -22.86 22.28 -22.08
CA LEU A 56 -22.90 23.43 -22.98
C LEU A 56 -21.69 23.45 -23.95
N ASN A 57 -20.64 22.69 -23.65
CA ASN A 57 -19.33 22.74 -24.32
C ASN A 57 -19.04 21.49 -25.15
N ASP A 58 -20.04 20.86 -25.76
CA ASP A 58 -19.92 19.59 -26.48
C ASP A 58 -18.88 19.65 -27.65
N GLY A 59 -18.73 20.83 -28.27
CA GLY A 59 -17.73 21.06 -29.34
C GLY A 59 -16.29 21.30 -28.87
N VAL A 60 -16.04 21.38 -27.55
CA VAL A 60 -14.71 21.68 -26.99
C VAL A 60 -14.05 20.39 -26.52
N SER A 61 -12.86 20.10 -27.05
CA SER A 61 -12.02 18.99 -26.62
C SER A 61 -11.77 19.02 -25.10
N LEU A 62 -11.87 17.86 -24.45
CA LEU A 62 -11.69 17.69 -23.00
C LEU A 62 -10.40 18.34 -22.46
N PHE A 63 -9.30 18.30 -23.23
CA PHE A 63 -8.02 18.88 -22.82
C PHE A 63 -8.00 20.41 -22.77
N ARG A 64 -8.96 21.07 -23.43
CA ARG A 64 -9.09 22.53 -23.46
C ARG A 64 -10.20 23.02 -22.53
N ARG A 65 -10.92 22.10 -21.87
CA ARG A 65 -11.98 22.46 -20.93
C ARG A 65 -11.38 22.97 -19.62
N ASN A 66 -12.14 23.82 -18.95
CA ASN A 66 -11.82 24.29 -17.61
C ASN A 66 -11.79 23.09 -16.64
N PHE A 67 -10.97 23.19 -15.59
CA PHE A 67 -10.78 22.15 -14.56
C PHE A 67 -10.07 20.85 -14.96
N MET A 68 -9.50 20.78 -16.18
CA MET A 68 -8.79 19.58 -16.62
C MET A 68 -7.55 19.25 -15.75
N ARG A 69 -6.87 20.25 -15.20
CA ARG A 69 -5.70 20.03 -14.33
C ARG A 69 -6.11 19.40 -13.01
N GLU A 70 -7.18 19.91 -12.43
CA GLU A 70 -7.79 19.46 -11.18
C GLU A 70 -8.33 18.04 -11.35
N MET A 71 -8.98 17.73 -12.48
CA MET A 71 -9.43 16.36 -12.80
C MET A 71 -8.25 15.39 -12.92
N LYS A 72 -7.18 15.78 -13.63
CA LYS A 72 -5.97 14.95 -13.73
C LYS A 72 -5.29 14.72 -12.38
N ARG A 73 -5.34 15.71 -11.49
CA ARG A 73 -4.80 15.61 -10.14
C ARG A 73 -5.58 14.56 -9.34
N CYS A 74 -6.91 14.57 -9.41
CA CYS A 74 -7.75 13.52 -8.83
C CYS A 74 -7.46 12.13 -9.43
N ASP A 75 -7.25 12.03 -10.75
CA ASP A 75 -6.89 10.75 -11.39
C ASP A 75 -5.57 10.17 -10.84
N VAL A 76 -4.60 11.03 -10.51
CA VAL A 76 -3.33 10.61 -9.90
C VAL A 76 -3.56 10.14 -8.46
N MET A 77 -4.32 10.89 -7.67
CA MET A 77 -4.68 10.48 -6.31
C MET A 77 -5.46 9.16 -6.28
N GLU A 78 -6.34 8.91 -7.25
CA GLU A 78 -7.06 7.65 -7.39
C GLU A 78 -6.10 6.48 -7.65
N ARG A 79 -5.02 6.70 -8.43
CA ARG A 79 -3.99 5.68 -8.64
C ARG A 79 -3.24 5.36 -7.34
N HIS A 80 -2.92 6.36 -6.54
CA HIS A 80 -2.32 6.15 -5.22
C HIS A 80 -3.23 5.31 -4.31
N LEU A 81 -4.51 5.67 -4.23
CA LEU A 81 -5.51 4.92 -3.46
C LEU A 81 -5.66 3.48 -3.95
N ARG A 82 -5.65 3.25 -5.26
CA ARG A 82 -5.75 1.92 -5.85
C ARG A 82 -4.56 1.05 -5.47
N TYR A 83 -3.34 1.59 -5.60
CA TYR A 83 -2.13 0.89 -5.18
C TYR A 83 -2.17 0.52 -3.71
N ILE A 84 -2.48 1.47 -2.83
CA ILE A 84 -2.59 1.22 -1.37
C ILE A 84 -3.62 0.13 -1.09
N ARG A 85 -4.81 0.20 -1.71
CA ARG A 85 -5.86 -0.80 -1.55
C ARG A 85 -5.41 -2.19 -1.96
N GLU A 86 -4.71 -2.32 -3.08
CA GLU A 86 -4.16 -3.60 -3.54
C GLU A 86 -3.17 -4.19 -2.53
N GLN A 87 -2.31 -3.35 -1.93
CA GLN A 87 -1.33 -3.80 -0.93
C GLN A 87 -1.98 -4.19 0.40
N VAL A 88 -3.03 -3.48 0.84
CA VAL A 88 -3.83 -3.84 2.02
C VAL A 88 -4.47 -5.23 1.83
N VAL A 89 -5.08 -5.46 0.67
CA VAL A 89 -5.69 -6.77 0.34
C VAL A 89 -4.63 -7.86 0.24
N ALA A 90 -3.48 -7.59 -0.39
CA ALA A 90 -2.37 -8.54 -0.48
C ALA A 90 -1.81 -8.94 0.90
N SER A 91 -1.91 -8.04 1.88
CA SER A 91 -1.47 -8.29 3.26
C SER A 91 -2.50 -9.08 4.08
N GLY A 92 -3.63 -9.49 3.48
CA GLY A 92 -4.71 -10.21 4.16
C GLY A 92 -5.57 -9.33 5.07
N LEU A 93 -5.40 -8.01 5.00
CA LEU A 93 -6.20 -7.06 5.78
C LEU A 93 -7.51 -6.76 5.05
N ARG A 94 -8.63 -6.85 5.75
CA ARG A 94 -9.93 -6.45 5.22
C ARG A 94 -10.05 -4.94 5.32
N ALA A 95 -10.36 -4.27 4.21
CA ALA A 95 -10.69 -2.85 4.22
C ALA A 95 -11.89 -2.59 5.15
N VAL A 96 -11.74 -1.61 6.05
CA VAL A 96 -12.81 -1.19 6.97
C VAL A 96 -13.96 -0.59 6.15
N PRO A 97 -15.21 -1.03 6.35
CA PRO A 97 -16.36 -0.46 5.64
C PRO A 97 -16.58 1.00 6.06
N ALA A 98 -17.04 1.83 5.11
CA ALA A 98 -17.25 3.27 5.32
C ALA A 98 -18.27 3.59 6.44
N SER A 99 -19.07 2.63 6.88
CA SER A 99 -20.05 2.78 7.98
C SER A 99 -19.43 3.04 9.34
N ASP A 100 -18.16 2.66 9.52
CA ASP A 100 -17.48 2.68 10.82
C ASP A 100 -16.56 3.91 10.95
N TYR A 101 -16.61 4.83 9.98
CA TYR A 101 -15.80 6.04 9.99
C TYR A 101 -16.58 7.14 10.72
N GLU A 102 -16.13 7.47 11.94
CA GLU A 102 -16.61 8.67 12.65
C GLU A 102 -16.31 9.91 11.79
N GLU A 103 -17.32 10.75 11.55
CA GLU A 103 -17.26 11.96 10.71
C GLU A 103 -16.30 13.00 11.31
N GLY A 104 -15.00 12.77 11.13
CA GLY A 104 -13.97 13.79 11.31
C GLY A 104 -14.04 14.82 10.19
N ARG A 105 -13.40 15.98 10.41
CA ARG A 105 -13.18 16.97 9.35
C ARG A 105 -12.49 16.30 8.16
N ALA A 106 -13.17 16.24 7.02
CA ALA A 106 -12.57 15.76 5.78
C ALA A 106 -11.31 16.58 5.48
N PRO A 107 -10.16 15.94 5.19
CA PRO A 107 -8.94 16.65 4.84
C PRO A 107 -9.16 17.48 3.58
N SER A 108 -8.48 18.62 3.47
CA SER A 108 -8.51 19.38 2.23
C SER A 108 -7.88 18.55 1.10
N VAL A 109 -8.26 18.80 -0.16
CA VAL A 109 -7.71 18.05 -1.32
C VAL A 109 -6.18 18.12 -1.36
N ASN A 110 -5.61 19.25 -0.93
CA ASN A 110 -4.15 19.46 -0.86
C ASN A 110 -3.50 18.61 0.23
N GLU A 111 -4.10 18.56 1.42
CA GLU A 111 -3.63 17.69 2.50
C GLU A 111 -3.72 16.23 2.10
N LEU A 112 -4.84 15.82 1.50
CA LEU A 112 -5.06 14.44 1.06
C LEU A 112 -4.04 14.01 0.00
N GLU A 113 -3.73 14.87 -0.97
CA GLU A 113 -2.72 14.58 -1.99
C GLU A 113 -1.35 14.32 -1.36
N ALA A 114 -0.88 15.20 -0.47
CA ALA A 114 0.40 15.05 0.20
C ALA A 114 0.46 13.75 1.04
N LEU A 115 -0.62 13.46 1.78
CA LEU A 115 -0.72 12.24 2.58
C LEU A 115 -0.68 10.97 1.73
N LEU A 116 -1.33 10.98 0.57
CA LEU A 116 -1.34 9.82 -0.34
C LEU A 116 0.03 9.62 -1.01
N GLU A 117 0.70 10.69 -1.43
CA GLU A 117 2.02 10.61 -2.06
C GLU A 117 3.08 10.10 -1.07
N GLU A 118 3.10 10.65 0.15
CA GLU A 118 3.99 10.19 1.22
C GLU A 118 3.67 8.75 1.64
N GLY A 119 2.40 8.44 1.85
CA GLY A 119 1.96 7.09 2.22
C GLY A 119 2.30 6.03 1.18
N GLU A 120 2.14 6.32 -0.12
CA GLU A 120 2.56 5.40 -1.19
C GLU A 120 4.08 5.21 -1.20
N LYS A 121 4.84 6.30 -1.06
CA LYS A 121 6.30 6.26 -1.09
C LYS A 121 6.85 5.41 0.05
N ASP A 122 6.36 5.63 1.26
CA ASP A 122 6.76 4.89 2.45
C ASP A 122 6.41 3.41 2.30
N LEU A 123 5.18 3.12 1.85
CA LEU A 123 4.73 1.74 1.64
C LEU A 123 5.62 1.01 0.61
N ARG A 124 5.96 1.65 -0.51
CA ARG A 124 6.89 1.09 -1.51
C ARG A 124 8.27 0.83 -0.93
N GLN A 125 8.80 1.77 -0.16
CA GLN A 125 10.12 1.64 0.46
C GLN A 125 10.14 0.48 1.46
N THR A 126 9.15 0.40 2.35
CA THR A 126 9.04 -0.69 3.33
C THR A 126 8.90 -2.04 2.66
N LEU A 127 8.08 -2.16 1.62
CA LEU A 127 7.93 -3.42 0.88
C LEU A 127 9.21 -3.83 0.13
N SER A 128 9.94 -2.88 -0.47
CA SER A 128 11.24 -3.18 -1.09
C SER A 128 12.24 -3.69 -0.07
N SER A 129 12.34 -2.98 1.06
CA SER A 129 13.23 -3.36 2.17
C SER A 129 12.89 -4.75 2.73
N GLN A 130 11.60 -5.03 2.92
CA GLN A 130 11.13 -6.34 3.38
C GLN A 130 11.53 -7.46 2.40
N LYS A 131 11.34 -7.22 1.09
CA LYS A 131 11.70 -8.19 0.05
C LYS A 131 13.20 -8.47 0.03
N GLU A 132 14.02 -7.44 0.14
CA GLU A 132 15.48 -7.57 0.21
C GLU A 132 15.92 -8.36 1.44
N LEU A 133 15.34 -8.07 2.61
CA LEU A 133 15.63 -8.78 3.85
C LEU A 133 15.29 -10.28 3.73
N LEU A 134 14.12 -10.60 3.18
CA LEU A 134 13.69 -11.99 2.95
C LEU A 134 14.62 -12.74 1.99
N CYS A 135 15.05 -12.07 0.91
CA CYS A 135 16.01 -12.64 -0.04
C CYS A 135 17.35 -12.97 0.64
N ASN A 136 17.89 -12.03 1.41
CA ASN A 136 19.15 -12.21 2.13
C ASN A 136 19.05 -13.32 3.18
N TYR A 137 17.93 -13.37 3.91
CA TYR A 137 17.67 -14.41 4.89
C TYR A 137 17.63 -15.80 4.25
N ASN A 138 16.90 -15.97 3.15
CA ASN A 138 16.83 -17.24 2.42
C ASN A 138 18.20 -17.65 1.89
N HIS A 139 18.98 -16.70 1.35
CA HIS A 139 20.35 -16.97 0.89
C HIS A 139 21.25 -17.49 2.02
N LEU A 140 21.16 -16.91 3.21
CA LEU A 140 21.92 -17.38 4.38
C LEU A 140 21.48 -18.77 4.86
N ILE A 141 20.18 -19.07 4.80
CA ILE A 141 19.66 -20.41 5.10
C ILE A 141 20.19 -21.44 4.10
N GLU A 142 20.13 -21.13 2.81
CA GLU A 142 20.63 -22.01 1.75
C GLU A 142 22.11 -22.30 1.95
N LEU A 143 22.92 -21.27 2.23
CA LEU A 143 24.34 -21.43 2.50
C LEU A 143 24.59 -22.28 3.75
N SER A 144 23.84 -22.04 4.83
CA SER A 144 23.91 -22.86 6.05
C SER A 144 23.63 -24.34 5.76
N HIS A 145 22.59 -24.64 4.97
CA HIS A 145 22.28 -26.01 4.58
C HIS A 145 23.35 -26.65 3.69
N VAL A 146 23.99 -25.88 2.79
CA VAL A 146 25.13 -26.38 2.01
C VAL A 146 26.29 -26.75 2.93
N LEU A 147 26.61 -25.91 3.89
CA LEU A 147 27.71 -26.16 4.84
C LEU A 147 27.45 -27.40 5.70
N GLN A 148 26.23 -27.57 6.21
CA GLN A 148 25.83 -28.76 6.97
C GLN A 148 25.99 -30.05 6.15
N LYS A 149 25.49 -30.06 4.91
CA LYS A 149 25.62 -31.23 4.02
C LYS A 149 27.06 -31.50 3.62
N CYS A 150 27.88 -30.46 3.43
CA CYS A 150 29.30 -30.63 3.18
C CYS A 150 30.00 -31.31 4.36
N GLU A 151 29.66 -30.97 5.61
CA GLU A 151 30.21 -31.64 6.80
C GLU A 151 29.91 -33.14 6.79
N ASP A 152 28.69 -33.54 6.47
CA ASP A 152 28.31 -34.95 6.33
C ASP A 152 29.19 -35.65 5.28
N ILE A 153 29.32 -35.07 4.08
CA ILE A 153 30.14 -35.62 2.99
C ILE A 153 31.61 -35.74 3.39
N PHE A 154 32.17 -34.72 4.04
CA PHE A 154 33.57 -34.75 4.49
C PHE A 154 33.77 -35.77 5.62
N SER A 155 32.77 -35.99 6.48
CA SER A 155 32.83 -37.01 7.53
C SER A 155 32.80 -38.43 6.94
N GLU A 156 31.96 -38.68 5.93
CA GLU A 156 31.90 -39.95 5.20
C GLU A 156 33.19 -40.22 4.44
N ALA A 157 33.74 -39.20 3.74
CA ALA A 157 35.00 -39.33 3.01
C ALA A 157 36.16 -39.68 3.97
N LYS A 158 36.21 -39.05 5.15
CA LYS A 158 37.22 -39.35 6.18
C LYS A 158 37.06 -40.74 6.77
N ALA A 159 35.83 -41.22 6.95
CA ALA A 159 35.55 -42.59 7.38
C ALA A 159 35.95 -43.63 6.30
N ALA A 160 35.71 -43.31 5.02
CA ALA A 160 36.12 -44.15 3.89
C ALA A 160 37.65 -44.19 3.72
N GLU A 161 38.35 -43.07 3.94
CA GLU A 161 39.81 -43.02 3.94
C GLU A 161 40.41 -43.88 5.06
N LEU A 162 39.79 -43.92 6.23
CA LEU A 162 40.16 -44.83 7.33
C LEU A 162 39.91 -46.32 7.00
N ALA A 163 38.94 -46.62 6.14
CA ALA A 163 38.60 -47.98 5.72
C ALA A 163 39.51 -48.52 4.59
N VAL A 164 40.27 -47.64 3.91
CA VAL A 164 41.17 -48.01 2.80
C VAL A 164 42.62 -48.26 3.26
N VAL A 165 42.91 -48.24 4.57
CA VAL A 165 44.26 -48.63 5.06
C VAL A 165 44.52 -50.09 4.69
N PRO A 166 45.48 -50.40 3.78
CA PRO A 166 45.84 -51.78 3.49
C PRO A 166 46.43 -52.41 4.77
N PRO A 167 46.16 -53.69 5.06
CA PRO A 167 46.61 -54.39 6.27
C PRO A 167 48.13 -54.60 6.37
N SER A 168 48.94 -53.85 5.61
CA SER A 168 50.40 -53.98 5.58
C SER A 168 51.16 -52.99 6.47
N LEU A 169 50.49 -52.21 7.33
CA LEU A 169 51.13 -51.34 8.32
C LEU A 169 50.66 -51.62 9.76
N SER A 170 50.57 -52.91 10.13
CA SER A 170 50.69 -53.30 11.54
C SER A 170 52.11 -53.80 11.80
N CYS A 171 53.06 -52.89 11.94
CA CYS A 171 54.32 -53.20 12.61
C CYS A 171 54.41 -52.32 13.85
N GLY A 172 54.17 -52.94 15.00
CA GLY A 172 54.28 -52.28 16.28
C GLY A 172 55.74 -52.10 16.69
N SER A 173 55.99 -51.00 17.40
CA SER A 173 56.90 -50.99 18.54
C SER A 173 56.69 -49.71 19.37
N HIS A 174 56.09 -49.89 20.55
CA HIS A 174 56.66 -49.53 21.85
C HIS A 174 57.65 -48.34 21.87
N LEU A 175 57.28 -47.23 22.53
CA LEU A 175 57.96 -46.68 23.72
C LEU A 175 57.27 -45.40 24.23
N ASP A 176 56.84 -45.50 25.48
CA ASP A 176 56.84 -44.54 26.59
C ASP A 176 56.03 -43.23 26.59
N SER A 177 55.26 -43.18 27.67
CA SER A 177 54.59 -42.06 28.30
C SER A 177 55.54 -40.93 28.68
N GLN A 178 55.10 -39.69 28.48
CA GLN A 178 54.92 -38.75 29.59
C GLN A 178 53.97 -37.63 29.16
N GLY A 179 52.95 -37.40 29.99
CA GLY A 179 51.96 -36.36 29.79
C GLY A 179 52.44 -34.99 30.25
N SER A 180 52.01 -33.96 29.55
CA SER A 180 51.76 -32.64 30.11
C SER A 180 50.71 -31.97 29.23
N GLY A 181 49.50 -31.88 29.78
CA GLY A 181 48.33 -31.35 29.10
C GLY A 181 48.45 -29.87 28.79
N LEU A 182 48.12 -29.53 27.56
CA LEU A 182 47.66 -28.21 27.16
C LEU A 182 46.37 -28.42 26.39
N SER A 183 45.25 -28.17 27.07
CA SER A 183 43.92 -28.14 26.46
C SER A 183 43.89 -27.03 25.42
N PRO A 184 43.54 -27.29 24.15
CA PRO A 184 43.30 -26.20 23.21
C PRO A 184 42.02 -25.47 23.62
N ALA A 185 42.11 -24.15 23.74
CA ALA A 185 40.97 -23.29 24.05
C ALA A 185 39.88 -23.42 22.97
N PRO A 186 38.59 -23.39 23.35
CA PRO A 186 37.50 -23.45 22.37
C PRO A 186 37.42 -22.17 21.52
N PRO A 187 36.93 -22.24 20.26
CA PRO A 187 36.83 -21.08 19.38
C PRO A 187 35.78 -20.05 19.86
N VAL A 188 36.09 -18.78 19.60
CA VAL A 188 35.50 -17.56 20.18
C VAL A 188 34.10 -17.19 19.66
N TRP A 189 33.44 -18.00 18.84
CA TRP A 189 32.08 -17.68 18.41
C TRP A 189 31.05 -18.32 19.35
N ARG A 190 31.02 -17.91 20.62
CA ARG A 190 29.83 -18.16 21.46
C ARG A 190 28.86 -17.00 21.20
N THR A 191 27.72 -17.30 20.60
CA THR A 191 26.59 -16.35 20.46
C THR A 191 26.22 -15.78 21.83
N PRO A 192 25.82 -14.50 21.93
CA PRO A 192 25.30 -13.99 23.19
C PRO A 192 23.99 -14.71 23.49
N SER A 193 23.91 -15.33 24.67
CA SER A 193 22.68 -15.89 25.23
C SER A 193 21.68 -14.76 25.52
N LEU A 194 20.40 -15.03 25.27
CA LEU A 194 19.25 -14.14 25.42
C LEU A 194 18.92 -13.66 26.86
N ASP A 195 19.82 -13.85 27.82
CA ASP A 195 19.63 -13.44 29.23
C ASP A 195 20.37 -12.15 29.61
N GLU A 196 21.06 -11.47 28.68
CA GLU A 196 21.81 -10.23 28.94
C GLU A 196 21.21 -8.98 28.26
N ALA A 197 19.88 -8.98 28.07
CA ALA A 197 19.11 -7.83 27.63
C ALA A 197 17.98 -7.51 28.63
N ALA A 198 18.37 -7.03 29.81
CA ALA A 198 17.51 -6.37 30.78
C ALA A 198 18.24 -5.16 31.37
#